data_AF-A0A5B9MPE3-F1
#
_entry.id   AF-A0A5B9MPE3-F1
#
_cell.length_a   1.000
_cell.length_b   1.000
_cell.length_c   1.000
_cell.angle_alpha   90.00
_cell.angle_beta   90.00
_cell.angle_gamma   90.00
#
_symmetry.space_group_name_H-M   'P 1'
#
loop_
_entity.id
_entity.type
_entity.pdbx_description
1 polymer ?
#
loop_
_entity_poly.entity_id
_entity_poly.type
_entity_poly.pdbx_seq_one_letter_code
_entity_poly.pdbx_strand_id
1 'polypeptide(L)'
;MPFVSGTSDTELDFDMLVKRLCEAFPETTVISEDYYADRLRLEKAIARQLGMADDCAPIRCTERVAREHGTQRHLSIPISSDTKLDTRIDKMGILAVGGQDTEQCRTDIGKLVDILTSFLLKIQTSWGNVK
;
A
#
# COMPACT_ATOMS: atom_id res chain seq x y z
N MET A 1 -4.72 7.28 -13.56
CA MET A 1 -3.72 7.28 -12.47
C MET A 1 -3.07 5.91 -12.46
N PRO A 2 -1.75 5.82 -12.68
CA PRO A 2 -0.98 4.58 -12.61
C PRO A 2 -1.22 3.82 -11.30
N PHE A 3 -1.33 2.50 -11.40
CA PHE A 3 -1.25 1.61 -10.24
C PHE A 3 -0.44 0.36 -10.55
N VAL A 4 0.16 -0.19 -9.50
CA VAL A 4 0.74 -1.54 -9.45
C VAL A 4 0.14 -2.25 -8.24
N SER A 5 -0.40 -3.44 -8.45
CA SER A 5 -0.85 -4.31 -7.36
C SER A 5 -0.21 -5.67 -7.49
N GLY A 6 0.19 -6.25 -6.36
CA GLY A 6 0.67 -7.62 -6.26
C GLY A 6 -0.15 -8.36 -5.22
N THR A 7 -0.73 -9.51 -5.58
CA THR A 7 -1.47 -10.36 -4.64
C THR A 7 -0.73 -11.68 -4.42
N SER A 8 -0.67 -12.13 -3.17
CA SER A 8 -0.10 -13.44 -2.82
C SER A 8 -1.22 -14.42 -2.49
N ASP A 9 -1.07 -15.67 -2.93
CA ASP A 9 -1.94 -16.78 -2.51
C ASP A 9 -1.48 -17.37 -1.15
N THR A 10 -0.30 -16.97 -0.69
CA THR A 10 0.32 -17.40 0.57
C THR A 10 0.64 -16.19 1.44
N GLU A 11 1.00 -16.42 2.70
CA GLU A 11 1.43 -15.33 3.57
C GLU A 11 2.74 -14.71 3.05
N LEU A 12 2.66 -13.43 2.66
CA LEU A 12 3.81 -12.65 2.20
C LEU A 12 4.65 -12.20 3.40
N ASP A 13 5.97 -12.40 3.33
CA ASP A 13 6.94 -11.70 4.18
C ASP A 13 7.01 -10.23 3.76
N PHE A 14 6.02 -9.45 4.23
CA PHE A 14 5.87 -8.06 3.83
C PHE A 14 6.93 -7.17 4.48
N ASP A 15 7.52 -7.55 5.62
CA ASP A 15 8.63 -6.81 6.23
C ASP A 15 9.89 -6.92 5.35
N MET A 16 10.17 -8.11 4.78
CA MET A 16 11.23 -8.26 3.78
C MET A 16 10.95 -7.42 2.53
N LEU A 17 9.70 -7.40 2.04
CA LEU A 17 9.32 -6.56 0.90
C LEU A 17 9.55 -5.07 1.19
N VAL A 18 9.07 -4.57 2.33
CA VAL A 18 9.29 -3.18 2.76
C VAL A 18 10.78 -2.86 2.81
N LYS A 19 11.60 -3.74 3.39
CA LYS A 19 13.05 -3.56 3.44
C LYS A 19 13.65 -3.44 2.03
N ARG A 20 13.27 -4.33 1.11
CA ARG A 20 13.76 -4.31 -0.29
C ARG A 20 13.34 -3.05 -1.03
N LEU A 21 12.13 -2.55 -0.78
CA LEU A 21 11.66 -1.29 -1.35
C LEU A 21 12.47 -0.11 -0.82
N CYS A 22 12.74 -0.05 0.49
CA CYS A 22 13.59 1.01 1.07
C CYS A 22 15.04 0.94 0.56
N GLU A 23 15.59 -0.26 0.32
CA GLU A 23 16.92 -0.41 -0.30
C GLU A 23 16.94 0.09 -1.75
N ALA A 24 15.90 -0.22 -2.53
CA ALA A 24 15.82 0.15 -3.94
C ALA A 24 15.41 1.62 -4.19
N PHE A 25 14.67 2.19 -3.25
CA PHE A 25 14.16 3.56 -3.25
C PHE A 25 14.50 4.22 -1.90
N PRO A 26 15.74 4.69 -1.70
CA PRO A 26 16.24 5.16 -0.39
C PRO A 26 15.50 6.35 0.21
N GLU A 27 14.80 7.13 -0.62
CA GLU A 27 13.98 8.27 -0.19
C GLU A 27 12.54 7.85 0.21
N THR A 28 12.26 6.54 0.28
CA THR A 28 10.97 6.03 0.75
C THR A 28 10.71 6.48 2.18
N THR A 29 9.52 7.04 2.42
CA THR A 29 9.09 7.45 3.75
C THR A 29 7.97 6.55 4.27
N VAL A 30 8.10 6.09 5.51
CA VAL A 30 6.99 5.43 6.21
C VAL A 30 5.98 6.50 6.63
N ILE A 31 4.76 6.43 6.10
CA ILE A 31 3.64 7.29 6.48
C ILE A 31 2.99 6.75 7.75
N SER A 32 2.82 5.42 7.82
CA SER A 32 2.26 4.73 8.98
C SER A 32 2.80 3.30 9.08
N GLU A 33 3.19 2.92 10.29
CA GLU A 33 3.59 1.56 10.63
C GLU A 33 2.39 0.60 10.72
N ASP A 34 1.20 1.10 11.09
CA ASP A 34 -0.04 0.32 11.10
C ASP A 34 -1.21 1.20 10.65
N TYR A 35 -1.46 1.15 9.34
CA TYR A 35 -2.49 1.95 8.70
C TYR A 35 -3.86 1.73 9.34
N TYR A 36 -4.22 0.50 9.71
CA TYR A 36 -5.52 0.23 10.30
C TYR A 36 -5.63 0.77 11.71
N ALA A 37 -4.57 0.67 12.53
CA ALA A 37 -4.56 1.26 13.87
C ALA A 37 -4.71 2.79 13.81
N ASP A 38 -3.96 3.44 12.93
CA ASP A 38 -4.05 4.89 12.73
C ASP A 38 -5.41 5.31 12.18
N ARG A 39 -5.95 4.54 11.22
CA ARG A 39 -7.28 4.78 10.66
C ARG A 39 -8.37 4.66 11.71
N LEU A 40 -8.33 3.63 12.55
CA LEU A 40 -9.31 3.43 13.63
C LEU A 40 -9.26 4.56 14.66
N ARG A 41 -8.05 5.01 15.02
CA ARG A 41 -7.87 6.16 15.92
C ARG A 41 -8.49 7.42 15.33
N LEU A 42 -8.28 7.68 14.04
CA LEU A 42 -8.85 8.83 13.33
C LEU A 42 -10.38 8.73 13.23
N GLU A 43 -10.92 7.57 12.85
CA GLU A 43 -12.36 7.36 12.72
C GLU A 43 -13.10 7.54 14.06
N LYS A 44 -12.54 7.00 15.16
CA LYS A 44 -13.08 7.22 16.51
C LYS A 44 -13.01 8.68 16.93
N ALA A 45 -11.94 9.40 16.59
CA ALA A 45 -11.83 10.83 16.86
C ALA A 45 -12.89 11.65 16.11
N ILE A 46 -13.10 11.35 14.82
CA ILE A 46 -14.15 11.98 14.00
C ILE A 46 -15.55 11.67 14.57
N ALA A 47 -15.82 10.42 14.95
CA ALA A 47 -17.10 10.04 15.55
C ALA A 47 -17.41 10.88 16.79
N ARG A 48 -16.44 11.03 17.70
CA ARG A 48 -16.58 11.87 18.90
C ARG A 48 -16.84 13.34 18.57
N GLN A 49 -16.12 13.89 17.58
CA GLN A 49 -16.33 15.27 17.13
C GLN A 49 -17.74 15.50 16.58
N LEU A 50 -18.34 14.48 15.97
CA LEU A 50 -19.69 14.54 15.40
C LEU A 50 -20.78 14.08 16.38
N GLY A 51 -20.45 13.74 17.64
CA GLY A 51 -21.40 13.22 18.61
C GLY A 51 -21.95 11.83 18.26
N MET A 52 -21.24 11.08 17.41
CA MET A 52 -21.57 9.72 17.02
C MET A 52 -20.96 8.71 18.00
N ALA A 53 -21.52 7.51 18.04
CA ALA A 53 -20.96 6.42 18.83
C ALA A 53 -19.61 5.93 18.25
N ASP A 54 -18.65 5.70 19.14
CA ASP A 54 -17.35 5.10 18.85
C ASP A 54 -17.45 3.65 18.35
N ASP A 55 -18.63 3.02 18.50
CA ASP A 55 -19.00 1.72 17.93
C ASP A 55 -20.12 1.89 16.89
N CYS A 56 -19.79 2.51 15.76
CA CYS A 56 -20.68 2.64 14.61
C CYS A 56 -20.26 1.71 13.46
N ALA A 57 -21.18 1.50 12.51
CA ALA A 57 -20.97 0.55 11.41
C ALA A 57 -19.66 0.78 10.62
N PRO A 58 -19.25 2.03 10.28
CA PRO A 58 -17.97 2.27 9.64
C PRO A 58 -16.77 1.78 10.46
N ILE A 59 -16.74 2.10 11.76
CA ILE A 59 -15.64 1.70 12.66
C ILE A 59 -15.57 0.17 12.78
N ARG A 60 -16.71 -0.50 12.96
CA ARG A 60 -16.75 -1.98 13.00
C ARG A 60 -16.26 -2.61 11.70
N CYS A 61 -16.55 -1.99 10.55
CA CYS A 61 -16.06 -2.46 9.27
C CYS A 61 -14.53 -2.39 9.22
N THR A 62 -13.94 -1.26 9.61
CA THR A 62 -12.48 -1.09 9.71
C THR A 62 -11.87 -2.08 10.69
N GLU A 63 -12.48 -2.28 11.87
CA GLU A 63 -12.01 -3.26 12.88
C GLU A 63 -12.06 -4.70 12.37
N ARG A 64 -13.07 -5.04 11.56
CA ARG A 64 -13.17 -6.36 10.92
C ARG A 64 -12.05 -6.56 9.90
N VAL A 65 -11.85 -5.60 9.00
CA VAL A 65 -10.80 -5.67 7.97
C VAL A 65 -9.41 -5.70 8.61
N ALA A 66 -9.17 -4.89 9.64
CA ALA A 66 -7.91 -4.90 10.40
C ALA A 66 -7.62 -6.28 11.01
N ARG A 67 -8.65 -6.98 11.51
CA ARG A 67 -8.51 -8.35 12.03
C ARG A 67 -8.23 -9.39 10.93
N GLU A 68 -8.86 -9.24 9.77
CA GLU A 68 -8.69 -10.16 8.64
C GLU A 68 -7.30 -10.02 8.02
N HIS A 69 -6.86 -8.78 7.75
CA HIS A 69 -5.62 -8.47 7.06
C HIS A 69 -4.41 -8.38 8.01
N GLY A 70 -4.63 -8.08 9.29
CA GLY A 70 -3.56 -7.80 10.24
C GLY A 70 -2.95 -6.42 9.99
N THR A 71 -1.66 -6.28 10.28
CA THR A 71 -0.93 -5.03 10.10
C THR A 71 -0.78 -4.70 8.61
N GLN A 72 -0.98 -3.42 8.28
CA GLN A 72 -0.73 -2.88 6.93
C GLN A 72 0.23 -1.69 7.02
N ARG A 73 1.39 -1.80 6.37
CA ARG A 73 2.37 -0.71 6.25
C ARG A 73 1.91 0.28 5.18
N HIS A 74 2.10 1.57 5.43
CA HIS A 74 1.80 2.65 4.49
C HIS A 74 3.05 3.47 4.20
N LEU A 75 3.47 3.48 2.94
CA LEU A 75 4.71 4.08 2.47
C LEU A 75 4.43 5.12 1.38
N SER A 76 5.27 6.15 1.30
CA SER A 76 5.43 6.96 0.09
C SER A 76 6.72 6.54 -0.60
N ILE A 77 6.61 6.00 -1.81
CA ILE A 77 7.76 5.55 -2.60
C ILE A 77 8.01 6.56 -3.72
N PRO A 78 9.12 7.32 -3.70
CA PRO A 78 9.52 8.16 -4.82
C PRO A 78 10.08 7.30 -5.95
N ILE A 79 9.37 7.29 -7.07
CA ILE A 79 9.75 6.55 -8.27
C ILE A 79 10.66 7.39 -9.16
N SER A 80 10.39 8.70 -9.24
CA SER A 80 11.22 9.70 -9.91
C SER A 80 11.03 11.07 -9.26
N SER A 81 11.72 12.11 -9.74
CA SER A 81 11.61 13.49 -9.22
C SER A 81 10.16 13.99 -9.16
N ASP A 82 9.34 13.57 -10.11
CA ASP A 82 7.98 14.04 -10.30
C ASP A 82 6.91 12.98 -9.98
N THR A 83 7.33 11.76 -9.64
CA THR A 83 6.42 10.64 -9.37
C THR A 83 6.66 10.06 -7.98
N LYS A 84 5.61 10.10 -7.16
CA LYS A 84 5.53 9.38 -5.88
C LYS A 84 4.32 8.46 -5.89
N LEU A 85 4.49 7.27 -5.32
CA LEU A 85 3.42 6.30 -5.15
C LEU A 85 3.02 6.19 -3.67
N ASP A 86 1.73 6.35 -3.40
CA ASP A 86 1.10 5.97 -2.14
C ASP A 86 0.95 4.45 -2.13
N THR A 87 1.61 3.80 -1.18
CA THR A 87 1.80 2.35 -1.19
C THR A 87 1.32 1.71 0.10
N ARG A 88 0.47 0.70 0.01
CA ARG A 88 -0.02 -0.10 1.14
C ARG A 88 0.42 -1.54 0.97
N ILE A 89 0.98 -2.12 2.04
CA ILE A 89 1.54 -3.47 2.02
C ILE A 89 1.05 -4.23 3.25
N ASP A 90 0.49 -5.41 3.07
CA ASP A 90 0.13 -6.34 4.14
C ASP A 90 0.51 -7.78 3.75
N LYS A 91 0.15 -8.75 4.59
CA LYS A 91 0.44 -10.17 4.36
C LYS A 91 -0.19 -10.75 3.08
N MET A 92 -1.19 -10.08 2.49
CA MET A 92 -1.86 -10.53 1.27
C MET A 92 -1.27 -9.90 0.01
N GLY A 93 -0.46 -8.84 0.14
CA GLY A 93 0.13 -8.19 -1.01
C GLY A 93 0.45 -6.73 -0.85
N ILE A 94 0.50 -6.05 -1.99
CA ILE A 94 0.87 -4.65 -2.14
C ILE A 94 -0.08 -3.95 -3.13
N LEU A 95 -0.41 -2.70 -2.83
CA LEU A 95 -1.03 -1.76 -3.77
C LEU A 95 -0.23 -0.46 -3.74
N ALA A 96 0.29 -0.03 -4.89
CA ALA A 96 1.00 1.22 -5.08
C ALA A 96 0.28 2.06 -6.13
N VAL A 97 -0.05 3.32 -5.81
CA VAL A 97 -0.87 4.20 -6.65
C VAL A 97 -0.30 5.61 -6.69
N GLY A 98 -0.23 6.22 -7.86
CA GLY A 98 0.23 7.60 -8.00
C GLY A 98 0.77 7.93 -9.38
N GLY A 99 1.21 9.18 -9.57
CA GLY A 99 1.78 9.64 -10.83
C GLY A 99 0.77 9.96 -11.94
N GLN A 100 1.32 10.32 -13.10
CA GLN A 100 0.57 10.60 -14.33
C GLN A 100 0.72 9.44 -15.32
N ASP A 101 -0.35 9.08 -16.03
CA ASP A 101 -0.32 7.97 -16.98
C ASP A 101 0.40 8.36 -18.29
N THR A 102 1.73 8.33 -18.23
CA THR A 102 2.66 8.69 -19.31
C THR A 102 3.63 7.53 -19.54
N GLU A 103 4.22 7.44 -20.73
CA GLU A 103 5.23 6.41 -21.03
C GLU A 103 6.41 6.47 -20.04
N GLN A 104 6.90 7.67 -19.72
CA GLN A 104 7.98 7.85 -18.76
C GLN A 104 7.63 7.30 -17.37
N CYS A 105 6.43 7.61 -16.86
CA CYS A 105 6.01 7.10 -15.56
C CYS A 105 5.92 5.56 -15.54
N ARG A 106 5.42 4.95 -16.63
CA ARG A 106 5.38 3.49 -16.76
C ARG A 106 6.78 2.88 -16.79
N THR A 107 7.73 3.51 -17.48
CA THR A 107 9.14 3.11 -17.49
C THR A 107 9.76 3.22 -16.10
N ASP A 108 9.56 4.33 -15.40
CA ASP A 108 10.12 4.53 -14.06
C ASP A 108 9.56 3.50 -13.06
N ILE A 109 8.27 3.17 -13.17
CA ILE A 109 7.61 2.13 -12.36
C ILE A 109 8.16 0.72 -12.68
N GLY A 110 8.80 0.51 -13.83
CA GLY A 110 9.38 -0.78 -14.21
C GLY A 110 10.29 -1.38 -13.14
N LYS A 111 11.13 -0.55 -12.49
CA LYS A 111 12.00 -1.01 -11.39
C LYS A 111 11.20 -1.54 -10.19
N LEU A 112 10.07 -0.92 -9.86
CA LEU A 112 9.18 -1.41 -8.82
C LEU A 112 8.63 -2.79 -9.22
N VAL A 113 8.14 -2.92 -10.45
CA VAL A 113 7.62 -4.18 -10.98
C VAL A 113 8.68 -5.29 -10.91
N ASP A 114 9.92 -5.01 -11.31
CA ASP A 114 11.02 -5.98 -11.25
C ASP A 114 11.34 -6.46 -9.83
N ILE A 115 11.20 -5.57 -8.83
CA ILE A 115 11.34 -5.97 -7.43
C ILE A 115 10.17 -6.87 -7.03
N LEU A 116 8.95 -6.50 -7.40
CA LEU A 116 7.76 -7.27 -7.03
C LEU A 116 7.70 -8.65 -7.68
N THR A 117 8.21 -8.82 -8.90
CA THR A 117 8.32 -10.13 -9.56
C THR A 117 9.35 -11.05 -8.90
N SER A 118 10.24 -10.52 -8.05
CA SER A 118 11.11 -11.35 -7.20
C SER A 118 10.40 -11.97 -5.99
N PHE A 119 9.14 -11.58 -5.74
CA PHE A 119 8.27 -12.18 -4.74
C PHE A 119 7.21 -13.08 -5.42
N LEU A 120 6.65 -14.03 -4.67
CA LEU A 120 5.54 -14.90 -5.14
C LEU A 120 4.22 -14.11 -5.17
N LEU A 121 4.16 -13.13 -6.07
CA LEU A 121 3.04 -12.22 -6.25
C LEU A 121 2.49 -12.31 -7.68
N LYS A 122 1.17 -12.27 -7.80
CA LYS A 122 0.48 -12.05 -9.08
C LYS A 122 0.39 -10.55 -9.32
N ILE A 123 1.16 -10.05 -10.28
CA ILE A 123 1.30 -8.62 -10.54
C ILE A 123 0.29 -8.14 -11.59
N GLN A 124 -0.38 -7.03 -11.27
CA GLN A 124 -1.28 -6.31 -12.17
C GLN A 124 -0.87 -4.83 -12.20
N THR A 125 -0.93 -4.22 -13.38
CA THR A 125 -0.71 -2.78 -13.55
C THR A 125 -1.90 -2.14 -14.26
N SER A 126 -2.06 -0.82 -14.14
CA SER A 126 -3.11 -0.08 -14.86
C SER A 126 -3.06 -0.18 -16.39
N TRP A 127 -1.92 -0.59 -16.98
CA TRP A 127 -1.74 -0.73 -18.42
C TRP A 127 -1.64 -2.19 -18.90
N GLY A 128 -1.90 -3.16 -18.01
CA GLY A 128 -1.94 -4.57 -18.36
C GLY A 128 -1.44 -5.51 -17.26
N ASN A 129 -1.55 -6.81 -17.50
CA ASN A 129 -0.98 -7.83 -16.61
C ASN A 129 0.51 -8.01 -16.93
N VAL A 130 1.35 -8.09 -15.90
CA VAL A 130 2.77 -8.44 -16.04
C VAL A 130 2.87 -9.96 -15.88
N LYS A 131 3.47 -10.62 -16.88
CA LYS A 131 3.64 -12.08 -16.90
C LYS A 131 4.79 -12.53 -16.01
#